data_AF-T1GGM9-F1
#
_entry.id   AF-T1GGM9-F1
#
_cell.length_a   1.000
_cell.length_b   1.000
_cell.length_c   1.000
_cell.angle_alpha   90.00
_cell.angle_beta   90.00
_cell.angle_gamma   90.00
#
_symmetry.space_group_name_H-M   'P 1'
#
loop_
_entity.id
_entity.type
_entity.pdbx_description
1 polymer ?
#
loop_
_entity_poly.entity_id
_entity_poly.type
_entity_poly.pdbx_seq_one_letter_code
_entity_poly.pdbx_strand_id
1 'polypeptide(L)'
;MLTNLLRDLSEVGQALSTDSSMDLKMNVPDSPGKVEEEFTMARLYISKMKTEAKNIATRCQNMEAQQTDSNKKLTEYEKDLAEYRLLISQHEARMKSLQESMREAENKKRTLEEQIDSLREECAKLRAAEHVSAVNAEEKQKAEQLRSMFDGQMDDLRIAHTKQLAELRDEITKKEHDMNDLQEIHEKLTLAHQQMTADYEKLKQEEADKSVKLQELISGNEHREQARKDLKGLEDTVAKELQTLYNLRRLFVQDLQSRIKKSINNEDDEDDGGSLAQKQKISFLENNLEQLTKVHKQLVRDNADLRCELPKLEKRLRTTMDREAKEGAMRDRKRYQYEVDRIKEAVRQKNLARRGPQAQIAKPIRAGQGIQSGIRQVTFSATTPPHAPNSTA
;
A
#
# COMPACT_ATOMS: atom_id res chain seq x y z
N MET A 1 31.18 8.26 16.84
CA MET A 1 31.71 9.57 16.34
C MET A 1 31.51 9.71 14.84
N LEU A 2 32.04 8.80 14.01
CA LEU A 2 31.86 8.84 12.54
C LEU A 2 30.38 8.73 12.11
N THR A 3 29.61 7.88 12.78
CA THR A 3 28.16 7.73 12.56
C THR A 3 27.36 9.01 12.82
N ASN A 4 27.69 9.77 13.87
CA ASN A 4 27.07 11.06 14.15
C ASN A 4 27.44 12.11 13.08
N LEU A 5 28.72 12.18 12.68
CA LEU A 5 29.17 13.06 11.61
C LEU A 5 28.45 12.78 10.28
N LEU A 6 28.25 11.50 9.95
CA LEU A 6 27.51 11.08 8.76
C LEU A 6 26.03 11.48 8.83
N ARG A 7 25.43 11.42 10.02
CA ARG A 7 24.05 11.87 10.24
C ARG A 7 23.92 13.38 10.06
N ASP A 8 24.80 14.16 10.69
CA ASP A 8 24.81 15.61 10.60
C ASP A 8 25.04 16.08 9.15
N LEU A 9 25.94 15.41 8.41
CA LEU A 9 26.14 15.65 6.98
C LEU A 9 24.85 15.38 6.19
N SER A 10 24.15 14.28 6.49
CA SER A 10 22.89 13.94 5.82
C SER A 10 21.81 15.02 6.03
N GLU A 11 21.66 15.52 7.27
CA GLU A 11 20.73 16.60 7.62
C GLU A 11 21.06 17.90 6.86
N VAL A 12 22.33 18.30 6.80
CA VAL A 12 22.75 19.50 6.04
C VAL A 12 22.55 19.31 4.53
N GLY A 13 22.80 18.10 4.01
CA GLY A 13 22.56 17.79 2.59
C GLY A 13 21.08 17.87 2.21
N GLN A 14 20.17 17.48 3.10
CA GLN A 14 18.73 17.66 2.89
C GLN A 14 18.33 19.13 2.87
N ALA A 15 18.89 19.94 3.78
CA ALA A 15 18.60 21.38 3.83
C ALA A 15 19.09 22.14 2.58
N LEU A 16 20.19 21.68 1.97
CA LEU A 16 20.73 22.24 0.72
C LEU A 16 20.02 21.69 -0.53
N SER A 17 19.30 20.58 -0.45
CA SER A 17 18.61 20.02 -1.63
C SER A 17 17.38 20.85 -1.96
N THR A 18 17.41 21.53 -3.12
CA THR A 18 16.26 22.25 -3.66
C THR A 18 15.28 21.35 -4.41
N ASP A 19 15.65 20.09 -4.65
CA ASP A 19 14.86 19.10 -5.38
C ASP A 19 14.45 17.94 -4.46
N SER A 20 13.14 17.73 -4.32
CA SER A 20 12.54 16.71 -3.44
C SER A 20 12.72 15.28 -3.96
N SER A 21 13.29 15.11 -5.16
CA SER A 21 13.52 13.82 -5.81
C SER A 21 14.93 13.23 -5.57
N MET A 22 15.86 14.00 -5.01
CA MET A 22 17.25 13.57 -4.84
C MET A 22 17.46 13.09 -3.40
N ASP A 23 17.11 11.84 -3.12
CA ASP A 23 17.23 11.24 -1.78
C ASP A 23 18.71 11.08 -1.42
N LEU A 24 19.30 12.12 -0.81
CA LEU A 24 20.69 12.20 -0.34
C LEU A 24 20.84 11.42 0.98
N LYS A 25 20.28 10.21 1.04
CA LYS A 25 20.22 9.40 2.26
C LYS A 25 21.44 8.49 2.33
N MET A 26 22.35 8.81 3.24
CA MET A 26 23.51 7.97 3.53
C MET A 26 23.06 6.84 4.45
N ASN A 27 22.97 5.61 3.94
CA ASN A 27 22.74 4.43 4.78
C ASN A 27 24.02 4.14 5.58
N VAL A 28 23.99 4.38 6.89
CA VAL A 28 25.07 4.04 7.82
C VAL A 28 25.02 2.53 8.11
N PRO A 29 26.03 1.72 7.72
CA PRO A 29 26.05 0.29 8.02
C PRO A 29 26.48 0.02 9.48
N ASP A 30 25.79 -0.86 10.19
CA ASP A 30 26.06 -1.23 11.60
C ASP A 30 27.29 -2.18 11.80
N SER A 31 28.20 -2.29 10.83
CA SER A 31 29.28 -3.30 10.86
C SER A 31 30.69 -2.69 11.04
N PRO A 32 31.44 -3.06 12.10
CA PRO A 32 32.70 -2.41 12.49
C PRO A 32 33.93 -2.71 11.60
N GLY A 33 33.73 -3.24 10.38
CA GLY A 33 34.81 -3.65 9.46
C GLY A 33 34.98 -2.80 8.18
N LYS A 34 34.18 -1.75 7.97
CA LYS A 34 34.08 -1.00 6.68
C LYS A 34 34.41 0.50 6.79
N VAL A 35 35.23 0.88 7.76
CA VAL A 35 35.53 2.28 8.08
C VAL A 35 36.10 3.07 6.89
N GLU A 36 36.95 2.46 6.04
CA GLU A 36 37.49 3.14 4.84
C GLU A 36 36.44 3.44 3.76
N GLU A 37 35.44 2.55 3.61
CA GLU A 37 34.30 2.76 2.69
C GLU A 37 33.44 3.93 3.20
N GLU A 38 33.19 3.99 4.51
CA GLU A 38 32.45 5.08 5.17
C GLU A 38 33.15 6.43 5.01
N PHE A 39 34.48 6.49 5.17
CA PHE A 39 35.25 7.71 4.94
C PHE A 39 35.22 8.14 3.47
N THR A 40 35.30 7.20 2.52
CA THR A 40 35.21 7.51 1.10
C THR A 40 33.82 8.04 0.73
N MET A 41 32.76 7.43 1.27
CA MET A 41 31.39 7.88 1.10
C MET A 41 31.18 9.28 1.68
N ALA A 42 31.67 9.54 2.89
CA ALA A 42 31.62 10.86 3.53
C ALA A 42 32.30 11.94 2.69
N ARG A 43 33.51 11.66 2.16
CA ARG A 43 34.25 12.61 1.30
C ARG A 43 33.47 12.95 0.02
N LEU A 44 32.90 11.95 -0.65
CA LEU A 44 32.10 12.18 -1.86
C LEU A 44 30.85 13.01 -1.55
N TYR A 45 30.17 12.70 -0.44
CA TYR A 45 28.99 13.43 0.00
C TYR A 45 29.31 14.89 0.32
N ILE A 46 30.40 15.16 1.06
CA ILE A 46 30.90 16.52 1.31
C ILE A 46 31.23 17.24 0.00
N SER A 47 31.87 16.56 -0.96
CA SER A 47 32.23 17.16 -2.26
C SER A 47 30.99 17.54 -3.08
N LYS A 48 29.94 16.70 -3.02
CA LYS A 48 28.65 16.99 -3.65
C LYS A 48 27.94 18.16 -2.96
N MET A 49 27.83 18.15 -1.63
CA MET A 49 27.26 19.25 -0.86
C MET A 49 27.98 20.58 -1.11
N LYS A 50 29.31 20.56 -1.20
CA LYS A 50 30.12 21.74 -1.54
C LYS A 50 29.75 22.30 -2.91
N THR A 51 29.45 21.44 -3.88
CA THR A 51 29.02 21.85 -5.22
C THR A 51 27.61 22.44 -5.19
N GLU A 52 26.68 21.79 -4.48
CA GLU A 52 25.31 22.32 -4.32
C GLU A 52 25.29 23.65 -3.56
N ALA A 53 26.06 23.78 -2.49
CA ALA A 53 26.19 25.03 -1.74
C ALA A 53 26.73 26.17 -2.63
N LYS A 54 27.68 25.88 -3.52
CA LYS A 54 28.17 26.87 -4.51
C LYS A 54 27.10 27.25 -5.54
N ASN A 55 26.32 26.28 -6.01
CA ASN A 55 25.23 26.54 -6.95
C ASN A 55 24.16 27.44 -6.32
N ILE A 56 23.76 27.15 -5.07
CA ILE A 56 22.80 27.96 -4.32
C ILE A 56 23.36 29.35 -4.08
N ALA A 57 24.61 29.48 -3.63
CA ALA A 57 25.24 30.78 -3.43
C ALA A 57 25.23 31.62 -4.72
N THR A 58 25.53 31.01 -5.86
CA THR A 58 25.50 31.67 -7.18
C THR A 58 24.07 32.06 -7.57
N ARG A 59 23.08 31.20 -7.33
CA ARG A 59 21.66 31.48 -7.57
C ARG A 59 21.15 32.63 -6.70
N CYS A 60 21.52 32.66 -5.41
CA CYS A 60 21.20 33.74 -4.50
C CYS A 60 21.79 35.07 -4.98
N GLN A 61 23.08 35.10 -5.37
CA GLN A 61 23.71 36.29 -5.93
C GLN A 61 23.01 36.79 -7.20
N ASN A 62 22.61 35.88 -8.10
CA ASN A 62 21.87 36.23 -9.31
C ASN A 62 20.48 36.80 -8.98
N MET A 63 19.78 36.19 -8.02
CA MET A 63 18.49 36.70 -7.55
C MET A 63 18.61 38.07 -6.88
N GLU A 64 19.64 38.30 -6.08
CA GLU A 64 19.92 39.61 -5.46
C GLU A 64 20.22 40.69 -6.51
N ALA A 65 21.00 40.35 -7.54
CA ALA A 65 21.28 41.24 -8.66
C ALA A 65 19.99 41.57 -9.44
N GLN A 66 19.19 40.55 -9.78
CA GLN A 66 17.92 40.72 -10.47
C GLN A 66 16.91 41.53 -9.65
N GLN A 67 16.86 41.32 -8.33
CA GLN A 67 16.04 42.09 -7.41
C GLN A 67 16.47 43.56 -7.39
N THR A 68 17.78 43.81 -7.35
CA THR A 68 18.33 45.17 -7.37
C THR A 68 17.97 45.90 -8.66
N ASP A 69 18.11 45.24 -9.81
CA ASP A 69 17.75 45.85 -11.11
C ASP A 69 16.24 46.04 -11.27
N SER A 70 15.43 45.11 -10.75
CA SER A 70 13.98 45.27 -10.72
C SER A 70 13.54 46.45 -9.86
N ASN A 71 14.18 46.63 -8.69
CA ASN A 71 13.93 47.79 -7.83
C ASN A 71 14.33 49.11 -8.51
N LYS A 72 15.48 49.16 -9.20
CA LYS A 72 15.88 50.36 -9.97
C LYS A 72 14.83 50.73 -11.02
N LYS A 73 14.36 49.76 -11.79
CA LYS A 73 13.30 49.98 -12.80
C LYS A 73 12.00 50.47 -12.17
N LEU A 74 11.62 49.91 -11.02
CA LEU A 74 10.46 50.37 -10.27
C LEU A 74 10.60 51.87 -9.90
N THR A 75 11.76 52.26 -9.35
CA THR A 75 12.03 53.66 -8.98
C THR A 75 12.03 54.59 -10.20
N GLU A 76 12.55 54.14 -11.35
CA GLU A 76 12.47 54.90 -12.61
C GLU A 76 11.01 55.09 -13.05
N TYR A 77 10.18 54.04 -13.03
CA TYR A 77 8.76 54.15 -13.37
C TYR A 77 7.98 55.05 -12.40
N GLU A 78 8.28 55.00 -11.11
CA GLU A 78 7.69 55.90 -10.12
C GLU A 78 8.05 57.36 -10.40
N LYS A 79 9.30 57.63 -10.80
CA LYS A 79 9.75 58.95 -11.18
C LYS A 79 9.04 59.44 -12.45
N ASP A 80 8.99 58.62 -13.50
CA ASP A 80 8.31 58.95 -14.75
C ASP A 80 6.82 59.22 -14.51
N LEU A 81 6.15 58.40 -13.69
CA LEU A 81 4.75 58.61 -13.30
C LEU A 81 4.55 59.93 -12.57
N ALA A 82 5.47 60.32 -11.70
CA ALA A 82 5.42 61.61 -11.02
C ALA A 82 5.59 62.78 -12.00
N GLU A 83 6.50 62.66 -12.97
CA GLU A 83 6.71 63.64 -14.04
C GLU A 83 5.46 63.79 -14.93
N TYR A 84 4.83 62.69 -15.34
CA TYR A 84 3.58 62.73 -16.12
C TYR A 84 2.42 63.36 -15.34
N ARG A 85 2.27 63.04 -14.05
CA ARG A 85 1.24 63.66 -13.19
C ARG A 85 1.44 65.17 -13.08
N LEU A 86 2.69 65.62 -12.92
CA LEU A 86 3.01 67.05 -12.90
C LEU A 86 2.69 67.72 -14.25
N LEU A 87 3.04 67.07 -15.36
CA LEU A 87 2.78 67.58 -16.70
C LEU A 87 1.27 67.73 -16.97
N ILE A 88 0.46 66.75 -16.55
CA ILE A 88 -1.00 66.83 -16.63
C ILE A 88 -1.51 68.04 -15.83
N SER A 89 -1.07 68.19 -14.57
CA SER A 89 -1.48 69.32 -13.72
C SER A 89 -1.12 70.68 -14.33
N GLN A 90 0.05 70.80 -14.96
CA GLN A 90 0.46 72.00 -15.67
C GLN A 90 -0.42 72.28 -16.90
N HIS A 91 -0.76 71.26 -17.70
CA HIS A 91 -1.66 71.41 -18.83
C HIS A 91 -3.08 71.81 -18.40
N GLU A 92 -3.60 71.24 -17.32
CA GLU A 92 -4.89 71.62 -16.75
C GLU A 92 -4.91 73.08 -16.29
N ALA A 93 -3.86 73.54 -15.60
CA ALA A 93 -3.73 74.93 -15.18
C ALA A 93 -3.65 75.88 -16.38
N ARG A 94 -2.88 75.51 -17.41
CA ARG A 94 -2.77 76.29 -18.66
C ARG A 94 -4.10 76.36 -19.40
N MET A 95 -4.85 75.27 -19.44
CA MET A 95 -6.15 75.22 -20.09
C MET A 95 -7.16 76.14 -19.39
N LYS A 96 -7.19 76.13 -18.04
CA LYS A 96 -8.02 77.06 -17.25
C LYS A 96 -7.65 78.53 -17.53
N SER A 97 -6.36 78.85 -17.51
CA SER A 97 -5.89 80.22 -17.79
C SER A 97 -6.23 80.69 -19.21
N LEU A 98 -6.09 79.82 -20.22
CA LEU A 98 -6.46 80.15 -21.60
C LEU A 98 -7.98 80.31 -21.76
N GLN A 99 -8.78 79.46 -21.10
CA GLN A 99 -10.24 79.60 -21.09
C GLN A 99 -10.69 80.92 -20.46
N GLU A 100 -10.04 81.34 -19.38
CA GLU A 100 -10.34 82.62 -18.72
C GLU A 100 -9.95 83.81 -19.60
N SER A 101 -8.75 83.80 -20.19
CA SER A 101 -8.32 84.83 -21.14
C SER A 101 -9.23 84.92 -22.38
N MET A 102 -9.72 83.79 -22.89
CA MET A 102 -10.67 83.76 -23.99
C MET A 102 -12.01 84.42 -23.62
N ARG A 103 -12.56 84.09 -22.43
CA ARG A 103 -13.79 84.73 -21.92
C ARG A 103 -13.61 86.24 -21.72
N GLU A 104 -12.47 86.67 -21.20
CA GLU A 104 -12.15 88.10 -21.07
C GLU A 104 -12.11 88.81 -22.42
N ALA A 105 -11.48 88.18 -23.43
CA ALA A 105 -11.41 88.71 -24.79
C ALA A 105 -12.81 88.79 -25.44
N GLU A 106 -13.66 87.77 -25.26
CA GLU A 106 -15.04 87.77 -25.76
C GLU A 106 -15.89 88.86 -25.11
N ASN A 107 -15.78 89.03 -23.78
CA ASN A 107 -16.46 90.10 -23.06
C ASN A 107 -16.01 91.47 -23.56
N LYS A 108 -14.70 91.67 -23.76
CA LYS A 108 -14.16 92.93 -24.27
C LYS A 108 -14.57 93.20 -25.72
N LYS A 109 -14.63 92.17 -26.56
CA LYS A 109 -15.15 92.26 -27.93
C LYS A 109 -16.59 92.77 -27.92
N ARG A 110 -17.45 92.18 -27.10
CA ARG A 110 -18.85 92.60 -26.98
C ARG A 110 -18.98 94.06 -26.54
N THR A 111 -18.20 94.52 -25.56
CA THR A 111 -18.20 95.94 -25.15
C THR A 111 -17.78 96.87 -26.28
N LEU A 112 -16.80 96.47 -27.10
CA LEU A 112 -16.36 97.27 -28.25
C LEU A 112 -17.42 97.30 -29.37
N GLU A 113 -18.14 96.21 -29.60
CA GLU A 113 -19.26 96.17 -30.54
C GLU A 113 -20.37 97.14 -30.13
N GLU A 114 -20.75 97.15 -28.84
CA GLU A 114 -21.72 98.10 -28.28
C GLU A 114 -21.27 99.57 -28.45
N GLN A 115 -19.97 99.85 -28.31
CA GLN A 115 -19.41 101.19 -28.54
C GLN A 115 -19.44 101.61 -30.01
N ILE A 116 -19.16 100.68 -30.94
CA ILE A 116 -19.21 100.95 -32.38
C ILE A 116 -20.62 101.34 -32.81
N ASP A 117 -21.64 100.62 -32.32
CA ASP A 117 -23.02 100.92 -32.66
C ASP A 117 -23.48 102.27 -32.10
N SER A 118 -23.06 102.62 -30.88
CA SER A 118 -23.31 103.95 -30.30
C SER A 118 -22.69 105.07 -31.15
N LEU A 119 -21.44 104.91 -31.60
CA LEU A 119 -20.76 105.91 -32.44
C LEU A 119 -21.38 106.01 -33.83
N ARG A 120 -21.85 104.90 -34.40
CA ARG A 120 -22.57 104.89 -35.68
C ARG A 120 -23.87 105.68 -35.58
N GLU A 121 -24.61 105.54 -34.48
CA GLU A 121 -25.84 106.29 -34.24
C GLU A 121 -25.56 107.81 -34.15
N GLU A 122 -24.50 108.20 -33.42
CA GLU A 122 -24.09 109.59 -33.30
C GLU A 122 -23.65 110.20 -34.64
N CYS A 123 -22.85 109.46 -35.42
CA CYS A 123 -22.45 109.88 -36.77
C CYS A 123 -23.66 110.07 -37.70
N ALA A 124 -24.67 109.19 -37.61
CA ALA A 124 -25.89 109.32 -38.40
C ALA A 124 -26.68 110.59 -38.01
N LYS A 125 -26.79 110.90 -36.71
CA LYS A 125 -27.43 112.12 -36.21
C LYS A 125 -26.73 113.39 -36.70
N LEU A 126 -25.40 113.42 -36.65
CA LEU A 126 -24.61 114.58 -37.10
C LEU A 126 -24.76 114.81 -38.61
N ARG A 127 -24.69 113.75 -39.42
CA ARG A 127 -24.92 113.86 -40.88
C ARG A 127 -26.33 114.35 -41.22
N ALA A 128 -27.34 113.88 -40.48
CA ALA A 128 -28.71 114.36 -40.65
C ALA A 128 -28.84 115.85 -40.31
N ALA A 129 -28.15 116.34 -39.28
CA ALA A 129 -28.14 117.76 -38.91
C ALA A 129 -27.41 118.63 -39.94
N GLU A 130 -26.30 118.13 -40.51
CA GLU A 130 -25.49 118.84 -41.51
C GLU A 130 -26.24 118.99 -42.85
N HIS A 131 -26.96 117.94 -43.28
CA HIS A 131 -27.76 117.96 -44.51
C HIS A 131 -28.94 118.95 -44.47
N VAL A 132 -29.44 119.30 -43.29
CA VAL A 132 -30.56 120.26 -43.12
C VAL A 132 -30.10 121.73 -43.30
N SER A 133 -28.80 122.00 -43.18
CA SER A 133 -28.24 123.36 -43.17
C SER A 133 -27.89 123.94 -44.55
N ALA A 134 -27.81 123.11 -45.60
CA ALA A 134 -26.95 123.42 -46.75
C ALA A 134 -27.61 123.91 -48.05
N VAL A 135 -28.93 123.97 -48.22
CA VAL A 135 -29.49 124.08 -49.60
C VAL A 135 -30.07 125.46 -49.94
N ASN A 136 -29.49 126.14 -50.96
CA ASN A 136 -29.99 127.39 -51.56
C ASN A 136 -29.93 127.38 -53.11
N ALA A 137 -30.80 128.17 -53.74
CA ALA A 137 -31.48 127.82 -55.00
C ALA A 137 -30.76 128.04 -56.36
N GLU A 138 -29.49 128.43 -56.41
CA GLU A 138 -28.72 128.48 -57.69
C GLU A 138 -28.14 127.11 -58.10
N GLU A 139 -28.18 126.14 -57.17
CA GLU A 139 -27.76 124.77 -57.38
C GLU A 139 -28.71 123.97 -58.26
N LYS A 140 -29.96 124.41 -58.50
CA LYS A 140 -31.06 123.56 -59.01
C LYS A 140 -30.80 122.83 -60.34
N GLN A 141 -30.00 123.39 -61.26
CA GLN A 141 -29.69 122.77 -62.56
C GLN A 141 -28.44 121.86 -62.53
N LYS A 142 -27.41 122.24 -61.76
CA LYS A 142 -26.31 121.33 -61.41
C LYS A 142 -26.79 120.22 -60.45
N ALA A 143 -27.76 120.52 -59.61
CA ALA A 143 -28.42 119.63 -58.65
C ALA A 143 -29.31 118.63 -59.36
N GLU A 144 -29.77 118.88 -60.58
CA GLU A 144 -30.53 117.91 -61.38
C GLU A 144 -29.59 116.89 -62.04
N GLN A 145 -28.42 117.33 -62.54
CA GLN A 145 -27.35 116.43 -62.99
C GLN A 145 -26.69 115.68 -61.83
N LEU A 146 -26.39 116.38 -60.73
CA LEU A 146 -25.91 115.78 -59.49
C LEU A 146 -26.98 114.85 -58.91
N ARG A 147 -28.28 115.16 -58.98
CA ARG A 147 -29.36 114.23 -58.60
C ARG A 147 -29.34 112.98 -59.44
N SER A 148 -29.23 113.11 -60.76
CA SER A 148 -29.18 111.95 -61.66
C SER A 148 -27.98 111.04 -61.37
N MET A 149 -26.78 111.63 -61.16
CA MET A 149 -25.60 110.86 -60.74
C MET A 149 -25.75 110.27 -59.33
N PHE A 150 -26.36 111.02 -58.41
CA PHE A 150 -26.59 110.61 -57.03
C PHE A 150 -27.65 109.51 -56.93
N ASP A 151 -28.70 109.56 -57.76
CA ASP A 151 -29.72 108.52 -57.88
C ASP A 151 -29.10 107.23 -58.44
N GLY A 152 -28.22 107.34 -59.46
CA GLY A 152 -27.44 106.19 -59.96
C GLY A 152 -26.52 105.60 -58.88
N GLN A 153 -25.79 106.45 -58.15
CA GLN A 153 -24.97 106.00 -57.02
C GLN A 153 -25.79 105.39 -55.87
N MET A 154 -26.98 105.92 -55.60
CA MET A 154 -27.90 105.39 -54.59
C MET A 154 -28.48 104.04 -55.01
N ASP A 155 -28.76 103.84 -56.30
CA ASP A 155 -29.17 102.55 -56.82
C ASP A 155 -28.03 101.53 -56.81
N ASP A 156 -26.80 101.93 -57.17
CA ASP A 156 -25.61 101.08 -57.03
C ASP A 156 -25.36 100.69 -55.56
N LEU A 157 -25.52 101.65 -54.63
CA LEU A 157 -25.42 101.40 -53.18
C LEU A 157 -26.53 100.46 -52.69
N ARG A 158 -27.78 100.62 -53.17
CA ARG A 158 -28.89 99.71 -52.85
C ARG A 158 -28.62 98.31 -53.36
N ILE A 159 -28.10 98.16 -54.58
CA ILE A 159 -27.75 96.86 -55.18
C ILE A 159 -26.61 96.22 -54.38
N ALA A 160 -25.55 96.97 -54.08
CA ALA A 160 -24.42 96.48 -53.29
C ALA A 160 -24.86 96.05 -51.88
N HIS A 161 -25.69 96.84 -51.21
CA HIS A 161 -26.24 96.50 -49.90
C HIS A 161 -27.16 95.27 -49.95
N THR A 162 -28.02 95.17 -50.97
CA THR A 162 -28.88 93.99 -51.16
C THR A 162 -28.05 92.73 -51.40
N LYS A 163 -26.95 92.85 -52.15
CA LYS A 163 -26.00 91.75 -52.37
C LYS A 163 -25.29 91.34 -51.07
N GLN A 164 -24.77 92.30 -50.30
CA GLN A 164 -24.15 92.02 -49.00
C GLN A 164 -25.14 91.36 -48.03
N LEU A 165 -26.40 91.82 -47.99
CA LEU A 165 -27.43 91.19 -47.17
C LEU A 165 -27.72 89.75 -47.62
N ALA A 166 -27.71 89.45 -48.92
CA ALA A 166 -27.87 88.10 -49.43
C ALA A 166 -26.68 87.21 -49.01
N GLU A 167 -25.44 87.68 -49.20
CA GLU A 167 -24.23 86.97 -48.79
C GLU A 167 -24.20 86.68 -47.28
N LEU A 168 -24.57 87.66 -46.45
CA LEU A 168 -24.65 87.47 -45.00
C LEU A 168 -25.75 86.47 -44.60
N ARG A 169 -26.89 86.45 -45.29
CA ARG A 169 -27.96 85.46 -45.05
C ARG A 169 -27.50 84.05 -45.42
N ASP A 170 -26.80 83.89 -46.53
CA ASP A 170 -26.23 82.61 -46.93
C ASP A 170 -25.16 82.15 -45.94
N GLU A 171 -24.31 83.06 -45.44
CA GLU A 171 -23.32 82.74 -44.40
C GLU A 171 -23.99 82.34 -43.08
N ILE A 172 -25.04 83.05 -42.64
CA ILE A 172 -25.83 82.67 -41.46
C ILE A 172 -26.41 81.27 -41.63
N THR A 173 -27.04 81.00 -42.77
CA THR A 173 -27.65 79.68 -43.06
C THR A 173 -26.60 78.57 -43.03
N LYS A 174 -25.41 78.82 -43.60
CA LYS A 174 -24.30 77.88 -43.55
C LYS A 174 -23.83 77.62 -42.12
N LYS A 175 -23.68 78.68 -41.30
CA LYS A 175 -23.25 78.52 -39.91
C LYS A 175 -24.30 77.83 -39.04
N GLU A 176 -25.58 78.05 -39.30
CA GLU A 176 -26.68 77.31 -38.65
C GLU A 176 -26.62 75.83 -39.00
N HIS A 177 -26.35 75.48 -40.26
CA HIS A 177 -26.16 74.09 -40.67
C HIS A 177 -24.94 73.45 -40.01
N ASP A 178 -23.77 74.11 -40.06
CA ASP A 178 -22.54 73.63 -39.42
C ASP A 178 -22.74 73.46 -37.89
N MET A 179 -23.51 74.35 -37.25
CA MET A 179 -23.84 74.28 -35.83
C MET A 179 -24.72 73.06 -35.51
N ASN A 180 -25.72 72.77 -36.35
CA ASN A 180 -26.58 71.59 -36.18
C ASN A 180 -25.78 70.29 -36.35
N ASP A 181 -24.89 70.22 -37.35
CA ASP A 181 -24.03 69.06 -37.57
C ASP A 181 -23.08 68.82 -36.38
N LEU A 182 -22.49 69.90 -35.84
CA LEU A 182 -21.66 69.82 -34.65
C LEU A 182 -22.44 69.37 -33.41
N GLN A 183 -23.70 69.80 -33.25
CA GLN A 183 -24.57 69.33 -32.17
C GLN A 183 -24.87 67.84 -32.29
N GLU A 184 -25.19 67.35 -33.49
CA GLU A 184 -25.45 65.92 -33.72
C GLU A 184 -24.20 65.07 -33.44
N ILE A 185 -23.03 65.53 -33.88
CA ILE A 185 -21.75 64.85 -33.59
C ILE A 185 -21.47 64.84 -32.08
N HIS A 186 -21.70 65.96 -31.40
CA HIS A 186 -21.49 66.07 -29.95
C HIS A 186 -22.41 65.11 -29.17
N GLU A 187 -23.69 65.01 -29.53
CA GLU A 187 -24.62 64.06 -28.92
C GLU A 187 -24.17 62.62 -29.13
N LYS A 188 -23.77 62.25 -30.36
CA LYS A 188 -23.23 60.91 -30.67
C LYS A 188 -21.98 60.60 -29.84
N LEU A 189 -21.04 61.54 -29.74
CA LEU A 189 -19.84 61.35 -28.91
C LEU A 189 -20.19 61.18 -27.43
N THR A 190 -21.15 61.97 -26.94
CA THR A 190 -21.59 61.91 -25.54
C THR A 190 -22.18 60.54 -25.21
N LEU A 191 -23.05 60.00 -26.07
CA LEU A 191 -23.62 58.67 -25.90
C LEU A 191 -22.55 57.57 -25.97
N ALA A 192 -21.61 57.66 -26.91
CA ALA A 192 -20.50 56.72 -27.02
C ALA A 192 -19.60 56.75 -25.77
N HIS A 193 -19.32 57.94 -25.23
CA HIS A 193 -18.56 58.08 -23.99
C HIS A 193 -19.29 57.46 -22.79
N GLN A 194 -20.59 57.71 -22.65
CA GLN A 194 -21.41 57.13 -21.58
C GLN A 194 -21.44 55.60 -21.66
N GLN A 195 -21.62 55.05 -22.86
CA GLN A 195 -21.61 53.61 -23.10
C GLN A 195 -20.25 52.99 -22.74
N MET A 196 -19.15 53.59 -23.22
CA MET A 196 -17.79 53.12 -22.91
C MET A 196 -17.50 53.18 -21.41
N THR A 197 -17.98 54.21 -20.72
CA THR A 197 -17.83 54.35 -19.26
C THR A 197 -18.58 53.24 -18.52
N ALA A 198 -19.81 52.93 -18.96
CA ALA A 198 -20.60 51.85 -18.37
C ALA A 198 -19.96 50.47 -18.61
N ASP A 199 -19.45 50.23 -19.81
CA ASP A 199 -18.75 48.98 -20.16
C ASP A 199 -17.44 48.83 -19.37
N TYR A 200 -16.71 49.93 -19.16
CA TYR A 200 -15.52 49.95 -18.31
C TYR A 200 -15.84 49.59 -16.86
N GLU A 201 -16.84 50.22 -16.24
CA GLU A 201 -17.21 49.91 -14.86
C GLU A 201 -17.72 48.46 -14.72
N LYS A 202 -18.45 47.95 -15.71
CA LYS A 202 -18.86 46.55 -15.74
C LYS A 202 -17.66 45.60 -15.80
N LEU A 203 -16.71 45.84 -16.70
CA LEU A 203 -15.50 45.03 -16.83
C LEU A 203 -14.65 45.06 -15.57
N LYS A 204 -14.53 46.23 -14.93
CA LYS A 204 -13.83 46.43 -13.66
C LYS A 204 -14.49 45.63 -12.53
N GLN A 205 -15.81 45.61 -12.46
CA GLN A 205 -16.52 44.77 -11.49
C GLN A 205 -16.30 43.27 -11.76
N GLU A 206 -16.38 42.83 -13.02
CA GLU A 206 -16.11 41.44 -13.39
C GLU A 206 -14.67 41.01 -13.08
N GLU A 207 -13.70 41.91 -13.23
CA GLU A 207 -12.30 41.68 -12.89
C GLU A 207 -12.12 41.54 -11.38
N ALA A 208 -12.74 42.41 -10.58
CA ALA A 208 -12.75 42.30 -9.12
C ALA A 208 -13.38 40.97 -8.65
N ASP A 209 -14.53 40.58 -9.20
CA ASP A 209 -15.21 39.33 -8.85
C ASP A 209 -14.36 38.09 -9.21
N LYS A 210 -13.70 38.11 -10.39
CA LYS A 210 -12.78 37.06 -10.80
C LYS A 210 -11.55 36.99 -9.90
N SER A 211 -11.02 38.13 -9.45
CA SER A 211 -9.90 38.20 -8.53
C SER A 211 -10.23 37.57 -7.18
N VAL A 212 -11.41 37.88 -6.62
CA VAL A 212 -11.92 37.25 -5.39
C VAL A 212 -12.05 35.73 -5.58
N LYS A 213 -12.66 35.29 -6.68
CA LYS A 213 -12.84 33.87 -6.96
C LYS A 213 -11.53 33.11 -7.15
N LEU A 214 -10.53 33.76 -7.74
CA LEU A 214 -9.18 33.21 -7.86
C LEU A 214 -8.54 33.04 -6.48
N GLN A 215 -8.68 34.03 -5.61
CA GLN A 215 -8.16 33.96 -4.24
C GLN A 215 -8.80 32.79 -3.45
N GLU A 216 -10.11 32.59 -3.57
CA GLU A 216 -10.81 31.46 -2.97
C GLU A 216 -10.28 30.10 -3.48
N LEU A 217 -10.05 29.98 -4.79
CA LEU A 217 -9.49 28.76 -5.39
C LEU A 217 -8.05 28.48 -4.92
N ILE A 218 -7.25 29.53 -4.76
CA ILE A 218 -5.88 29.42 -4.22
C ILE A 218 -5.94 28.89 -2.79
N SER A 219 -6.71 29.52 -1.90
CA SER A 219 -6.84 29.06 -0.51
C SER A 219 -7.42 27.64 -0.42
N GLY A 220 -8.40 27.30 -1.27
CA GLY A 220 -8.93 25.95 -1.36
C GLY A 220 -7.91 24.93 -1.88
N ASN A 221 -6.96 25.33 -2.72
CA ASN A 221 -5.86 24.47 -3.15
C ASN A 221 -4.83 24.26 -2.03
N GLU A 222 -4.45 25.33 -1.33
CA GLU A 222 -3.53 25.27 -0.18
C GLU A 222 -4.06 24.33 0.91
N HIS A 223 -5.35 24.42 1.25
CA HIS A 223 -5.97 23.49 2.19
C HIS A 223 -5.92 22.03 1.72
N ARG A 224 -6.13 21.77 0.42
CA ARG A 224 -6.02 20.42 -0.15
C ARG A 224 -4.58 19.90 -0.13
N GLU A 225 -3.60 20.76 -0.41
CA GLU A 225 -2.18 20.39 -0.32
C GLU A 225 -1.76 20.10 1.12
N GLN A 226 -2.25 20.87 2.08
CA GLN A 226 -2.02 20.62 3.50
C GLN A 226 -2.59 19.25 3.91
N ALA A 227 -3.85 18.97 3.57
CA ALA A 227 -4.47 17.68 3.85
C ALA A 227 -3.70 16.51 3.20
N ARG A 228 -3.16 16.70 1.99
CA ARG A 228 -2.29 15.69 1.33
C ARG A 228 -0.98 15.48 2.06
N LYS A 229 -0.33 16.54 2.56
CA LYS A 229 0.90 16.44 3.36
C LYS A 229 0.64 15.70 4.67
N ASP A 230 -0.47 16.02 5.34
CA ASP A 230 -0.87 15.37 6.59
C ASP A 230 -1.16 13.88 6.37
N LEU A 231 -1.92 13.53 5.31
CA LEU A 231 -2.16 12.15 4.91
C LEU A 231 -0.86 11.40 4.59
N LYS A 232 0.06 12.01 3.85
CA LYS A 232 1.37 11.41 3.55
C LYS A 232 2.18 11.16 4.83
N GLY A 233 2.15 12.09 5.79
CA GLY A 233 2.80 11.90 7.09
C GLY A 233 2.21 10.74 7.89
N LEU A 234 0.89 10.54 7.82
CA LEU A 234 0.21 9.37 8.40
C LEU A 234 0.60 8.07 7.68
N GLU A 235 0.62 8.06 6.35
CA GLU A 235 1.07 6.91 5.54
C GLU A 235 2.50 6.49 5.91
N ASP A 236 3.43 7.45 6.02
CA ASP A 236 4.81 7.20 6.44
C ASP A 236 4.89 6.62 7.86
N THR A 237 4.03 7.10 8.76
CA THR A 237 3.96 6.58 10.14
C THR A 237 3.44 5.15 10.14
N VAL A 238 2.36 4.86 9.42
CA VAL A 238 1.81 3.51 9.28
C VAL A 238 2.84 2.55 8.67
N ALA A 239 3.58 2.99 7.65
CA ALA A 239 4.64 2.18 7.05
C ALA A 239 5.75 1.81 8.05
N LYS A 240 6.16 2.75 8.93
CA LYS A 240 7.14 2.50 9.99
C LYS A 240 6.62 1.51 11.05
N GLU A 241 5.36 1.65 11.46
CA GLU A 241 4.72 0.73 12.41
C GLU A 241 4.60 -0.68 11.82
N LEU A 242 4.19 -0.80 10.55
CA LEU A 242 4.14 -2.08 9.84
C LEU A 242 5.52 -2.73 9.73
N GLN A 243 6.56 -1.95 9.43
CA GLN A 243 7.93 -2.45 9.41
C GLN A 243 8.38 -2.94 10.79
N THR A 244 8.01 -2.22 11.85
CA THR A 244 8.30 -2.59 13.24
C THR A 244 7.58 -3.89 13.60
N LEU A 245 6.30 -4.01 13.28
CA LEU A 245 5.51 -5.24 13.47
C LEU A 245 6.10 -6.42 12.70
N TYR A 246 6.53 -6.21 11.45
CA TYR A 246 7.20 -7.23 10.66
C TYR A 246 8.50 -7.70 11.33
N ASN A 247 9.32 -6.77 11.82
CA ASN A 247 10.56 -7.08 12.52
C ASN A 247 10.30 -7.86 13.82
N LEU A 248 9.31 -7.44 14.62
CA LEU A 248 8.89 -8.13 15.84
C LEU A 248 8.37 -9.54 15.54
N ARG A 249 7.53 -9.70 14.51
CA ARG A 249 7.07 -11.01 14.04
C ARG A 249 8.25 -11.90 13.65
N ARG A 250 9.22 -11.37 12.91
CA ARG A 250 10.42 -12.11 12.50
C ARG A 250 11.21 -12.59 13.72
N LEU A 251 11.44 -11.71 14.70
CA LEU A 251 12.13 -12.06 15.94
C LEU A 251 11.37 -13.11 16.74
N PHE A 252 10.05 -12.98 16.85
CA PHE A 252 9.19 -13.96 17.53
C PHE A 252 9.26 -15.34 16.86
N VAL A 253 9.16 -15.39 15.53
CA VAL A 253 9.26 -16.64 14.77
C VAL A 253 10.65 -17.26 14.93
N GLN A 254 11.72 -16.46 14.91
CA GLN A 254 13.07 -16.93 15.16
C GLN A 254 13.21 -17.52 16.57
N ASP A 255 12.73 -16.82 17.60
CA ASP A 255 12.76 -17.31 18.99
C ASP A 255 11.96 -18.60 19.14
N LEU A 256 10.77 -18.69 18.54
CA LEU A 256 9.96 -19.90 18.53
C LEU A 256 10.68 -21.06 17.83
N GLN A 257 11.28 -20.83 16.65
CA GLN A 257 12.07 -21.82 15.94
C GLN A 257 13.29 -22.28 16.77
N SER A 258 13.97 -21.36 17.46
CA SER A 258 15.08 -21.69 18.35
C SER A 258 14.62 -22.52 19.55
N ARG A 259 13.46 -22.23 20.15
CA ARG A 259 12.89 -23.05 21.23
C ARG A 259 12.48 -24.43 20.74
N ILE A 260 11.83 -24.53 19.58
CA ILE A 260 11.46 -25.82 18.96
C ILE A 260 12.71 -26.64 18.63
N LYS A 261 13.76 -26.03 18.07
CA LYS A 261 15.03 -26.72 17.84
C LYS A 261 15.68 -27.18 19.14
N LYS A 262 15.65 -26.36 20.19
CA LYS A 262 16.14 -26.77 21.52
C LYS A 262 15.29 -27.88 22.14
N SER A 263 13.97 -27.89 21.95
CA SER A 263 13.13 -28.98 22.46
C SER A 263 13.37 -30.27 21.68
N ILE A 264 13.51 -30.20 20.35
CA ILE A 264 13.88 -31.37 19.52
C ILE A 264 15.28 -31.87 19.88
N ASN A 265 16.26 -30.99 20.07
CA ASN A 265 17.60 -31.39 20.52
C ASN A 265 17.63 -31.93 21.96
N ASN A 266 16.77 -31.45 22.86
CA ASN A 266 16.60 -32.05 24.19
C ASN A 266 15.88 -33.41 24.11
N GLU A 267 15.03 -33.63 23.09
CA GLU A 267 14.46 -34.95 22.80
C GLU A 267 15.51 -35.87 22.15
N ASP A 268 16.44 -35.36 21.32
CA ASP A 268 17.57 -36.13 20.74
C ASP A 268 18.68 -36.43 21.77
N ASP A 269 18.88 -35.58 22.80
CA ASP A 269 19.75 -35.89 23.96
C ASP A 269 19.06 -36.86 24.95
N GLU A 270 17.73 -36.99 24.90
CA GLU A 270 16.96 -38.04 25.59
C GLU A 270 16.74 -39.29 24.70
N ASP A 271 17.09 -39.23 23.41
CA ASP A 271 17.00 -40.36 22.46
C ASP A 271 18.25 -41.27 22.49
N ASP A 272 19.22 -41.00 23.38
CA ASP A 272 20.12 -42.00 23.95
C ASP A 272 19.69 -42.45 25.37
N GLY A 273 18.38 -42.57 25.59
CA GLY A 273 17.79 -43.62 26.42
C GLY A 273 18.38 -43.79 27.82
N GLY A 274 18.18 -42.78 28.67
CA GLY A 274 18.22 -42.91 30.12
C GLY A 274 19.59 -42.76 30.78
N SER A 275 19.56 -42.16 31.99
CA SER A 275 20.72 -42.02 32.89
C SER A 275 21.55 -43.32 32.96
N LEU A 276 22.87 -43.23 33.16
CA LEU A 276 23.75 -44.40 33.35
C LEU A 276 23.18 -45.42 34.36
N ALA A 277 22.47 -44.93 35.39
CA ALA A 277 21.76 -45.75 36.36
C ALA A 277 20.58 -46.54 35.76
N GLN A 278 19.84 -45.95 34.83
CA GLN A 278 18.78 -46.60 34.07
C GLN A 278 19.35 -47.65 33.11
N LYS A 279 20.46 -47.35 32.40
CA LYS A 279 21.14 -48.33 31.54
C LYS A 279 21.65 -49.53 32.33
N GLN A 280 22.24 -49.32 33.51
CA GLN A 280 22.64 -50.42 34.41
C GLN A 280 21.44 -51.23 34.92
N LYS A 281 20.32 -50.56 35.23
CA LYS A 281 19.09 -51.21 35.68
C LYS A 281 18.44 -52.04 34.58
N ILE A 282 18.43 -51.55 33.34
CA ILE A 282 17.97 -52.29 32.16
C ILE A 282 18.85 -53.52 31.96
N SER A 283 20.18 -53.36 31.94
CA SER A 283 21.10 -54.49 31.78
C SER A 283 20.95 -55.56 32.87
N PHE A 284 20.71 -55.14 34.12
CA PHE A 284 20.42 -56.06 35.22
C PHE A 284 19.11 -56.84 35.00
N LEU A 285 18.05 -56.16 34.56
CA LEU A 285 16.75 -56.79 34.28
C LEU A 285 16.82 -57.72 33.07
N GLU A 286 17.53 -57.34 32.01
CA GLU A 286 17.77 -58.18 30.83
C GLU A 286 18.49 -59.48 31.21
N ASN A 287 19.57 -59.37 32.01
CA ASN A 287 20.30 -60.56 32.49
C ASN A 287 19.40 -61.45 33.36
N ASN A 288 18.57 -60.86 34.24
CA ASN A 288 17.64 -61.61 35.05
C ASN A 288 16.59 -62.35 34.19
N LEU A 289 16.05 -61.68 33.18
CA LEU A 289 15.09 -62.25 32.23
C LEU A 289 15.72 -63.40 31.43
N GLU A 290 16.99 -63.24 31.02
CA GLU A 290 17.73 -64.28 30.31
C GLU A 290 17.99 -65.50 31.20
N GLN A 291 18.35 -65.29 32.47
CA GLN A 291 18.52 -66.37 33.43
C GLN A 291 17.20 -67.12 33.68
N LEU A 292 16.10 -66.40 33.88
CA LEU A 292 14.78 -67.00 34.05
C LEU A 292 14.39 -67.83 32.82
N THR A 293 14.69 -67.32 31.63
CA THR A 293 14.47 -68.03 30.37
C THR A 293 15.32 -69.30 30.28
N LYS A 294 16.58 -69.27 30.72
CA LYS A 294 17.47 -70.45 30.75
C LYS A 294 16.94 -71.51 31.71
N VAL A 295 16.55 -71.12 32.92
CA VAL A 295 15.95 -72.04 33.92
C VAL A 295 14.65 -72.62 33.38
N HIS A 296 13.77 -71.81 32.79
CA HIS A 296 12.53 -72.30 32.19
C HIS A 296 12.79 -73.31 31.06
N LYS A 297 13.72 -73.00 30.14
CA LYS A 297 14.13 -73.93 29.07
C LYS A 297 14.74 -75.22 29.61
N GLN A 298 15.43 -75.19 30.76
CA GLN A 298 15.95 -76.38 31.41
C GLN A 298 14.83 -77.22 32.02
N LEU A 299 13.92 -76.59 32.78
CA LEU A 299 12.77 -77.28 33.38
C LEU A 299 11.86 -77.93 32.33
N VAL A 300 11.64 -77.28 31.18
CA VAL A 300 10.88 -77.87 30.07
C VAL A 300 11.56 -79.12 29.52
N ARG A 301 12.90 -79.10 29.37
CA ARG A 301 13.69 -80.25 28.93
C ARG A 301 13.65 -81.38 29.97
N ASP A 302 13.91 -81.08 31.23
CA ASP A 302 13.88 -82.06 32.32
C ASP A 302 12.49 -82.69 32.45
N ASN A 303 11.42 -81.90 32.26
CA ASN A 303 10.05 -82.43 32.26
C ASN A 303 9.78 -83.37 31.08
N ALA A 304 10.30 -83.05 29.89
CA ALA A 304 10.20 -83.92 28.72
C ALA A 304 10.97 -85.23 28.93
N ASP A 305 12.19 -85.15 29.50
CA ASP A 305 13.00 -86.32 29.84
C ASP A 305 12.30 -87.20 30.87
N LEU A 306 11.74 -86.61 31.92
CA LEU A 306 10.94 -87.32 32.92
C LEU A 306 9.70 -87.98 32.31
N ARG A 307 8.99 -87.31 31.40
CA ARG A 307 7.86 -87.92 30.66
C ARG A 307 8.30 -89.11 29.81
N CYS A 308 9.54 -89.14 29.32
CA CYS A 308 10.09 -90.27 28.57
C CYS A 308 10.60 -91.41 29.47
N GLU A 309 11.15 -91.08 30.64
CA GLU A 309 11.68 -92.07 31.60
C GLU A 309 10.59 -92.73 32.44
N LEU A 310 9.51 -92.00 32.79
CA LEU A 310 8.42 -92.51 33.63
C LEU A 310 7.82 -93.82 33.07
N PRO A 311 7.46 -93.95 31.78
CA PRO A 311 6.94 -95.20 31.23
C PRO A 311 7.97 -96.36 31.27
N LYS A 312 9.27 -96.05 31.16
CA LYS A 312 10.34 -97.06 31.23
C LYS A 312 10.46 -97.60 32.65
N LEU A 313 10.42 -96.72 33.65
CA LEU A 313 10.43 -97.09 35.06
C LEU A 313 9.15 -97.84 35.45
N GLU A 314 7.98 -97.39 35.01
CA GLU A 314 6.71 -98.09 35.20
C GLU A 314 6.72 -99.50 34.58
N LYS A 315 7.26 -99.65 33.37
CA LYS A 315 7.39 -100.96 32.71
C LYS A 315 8.36 -101.87 33.46
N ARG A 316 9.51 -101.35 33.90
CA ARG A 316 10.44 -102.08 34.77
C ARG A 316 9.72 -102.55 36.03
N LEU A 317 9.02 -101.65 36.73
CA LEU A 317 8.28 -101.97 37.95
C LEU A 317 7.22 -103.05 37.72
N ARG A 318 6.40 -102.93 36.67
CA ARG A 318 5.41 -103.96 36.31
C ARG A 318 6.06 -105.32 36.03
N THR A 319 7.20 -105.36 35.33
CA THR A 319 7.91 -106.62 35.10
C THR A 319 8.47 -107.23 36.38
N THR A 320 8.96 -106.42 37.33
CA THR A 320 9.39 -106.92 38.65
C THR A 320 8.21 -107.47 39.43
N MET A 321 7.08 -106.74 39.47
CA MET A 321 5.86 -107.20 40.13
C MET A 321 5.30 -108.49 39.52
N ASP A 322 5.27 -108.60 38.18
CA ASP A 322 4.84 -109.82 37.49
C ASP A 322 5.78 -111.00 37.75
N ARG A 323 7.10 -110.75 37.83
CA ARG A 323 8.08 -111.79 38.18
C ARG A 323 7.89 -112.25 39.61
N GLU A 324 7.69 -111.35 40.56
CA GLU A 324 7.41 -111.69 41.96
C GLU A 324 6.08 -112.44 42.10
N ALA A 325 5.03 -112.02 41.39
CA ALA A 325 3.75 -112.73 41.36
C ALA A 325 3.89 -114.14 40.76
N LYS A 326 4.64 -114.29 39.66
CA LYS A 326 4.93 -115.61 39.06
C LYS A 326 5.81 -116.48 39.96
N GLU A 327 6.81 -115.92 40.63
CA GLU A 327 7.61 -116.64 41.62
C GLU A 327 6.75 -117.08 42.82
N GLY A 328 5.85 -116.23 43.31
CA GLY A 328 4.88 -116.55 44.35
C GLY A 328 3.97 -117.71 43.94
N ALA A 329 3.34 -117.61 42.76
CA ALA A 329 2.50 -118.68 42.21
C ALA A 329 3.29 -119.98 41.94
N MET A 330 4.54 -119.91 41.51
CA MET A 330 5.41 -121.08 41.33
C MET A 330 5.77 -121.75 42.67
N ARG A 331 6.01 -120.98 43.74
CA ARG A 331 6.25 -121.53 45.08
C ARG A 331 5.00 -122.23 45.60
N ASP A 332 3.82 -121.63 45.43
CA ASP A 332 2.56 -122.23 45.85
C ASP A 332 2.23 -123.50 45.06
N ARG A 333 2.42 -123.48 43.73
CA ARG A 333 2.27 -124.68 42.89
C ARG A 333 3.21 -125.81 43.33
N LYS A 334 4.47 -125.50 43.68
CA LYS A 334 5.42 -126.50 44.22
C LYS A 334 4.97 -127.04 45.57
N ARG A 335 4.48 -126.20 46.49
CA ARG A 335 3.91 -126.65 47.78
C ARG A 335 2.72 -127.58 47.57
N TYR A 336 1.79 -127.19 46.69
CA TYR A 336 0.60 -127.99 46.39
C TYR A 336 0.97 -129.34 45.75
N GLN A 337 1.91 -129.34 44.80
CA GLN A 337 2.41 -130.58 44.19
C GLN A 337 3.04 -131.52 45.23
N TYR A 338 3.84 -130.98 46.15
CA TYR A 338 4.45 -131.75 47.23
C TYR A 338 3.40 -132.36 48.18
N GLU A 339 2.32 -131.61 48.47
CA GLU A 339 1.17 -132.11 49.24
C GLU A 339 0.44 -133.24 48.51
N VAL A 340 0.17 -133.07 47.22
CA VAL A 340 -0.46 -134.09 46.37
C VAL A 340 0.38 -135.37 46.32
N ASP A 341 1.70 -135.26 46.13
CA ASP A 341 2.59 -136.43 46.04
C ASP A 341 2.74 -137.14 47.39
N ARG A 342 2.78 -136.41 48.51
CA ARG A 342 2.68 -136.97 49.86
C ARG A 342 1.37 -137.73 50.08
N ILE A 343 0.24 -137.18 49.64
CA ILE A 343 -1.06 -137.86 49.71
C ILE A 343 -1.08 -139.11 48.83
N LYS A 344 -0.54 -139.05 47.60
CA LYS A 344 -0.42 -140.21 46.71
C LYS A 344 0.45 -141.32 47.32
N GLU A 345 1.57 -140.97 47.96
CA GLU A 345 2.42 -141.93 48.70
C GLU A 345 1.65 -142.60 49.84
N ALA A 346 0.90 -141.82 50.62
CA ALA A 346 0.06 -142.34 51.69
C ALA A 346 -1.06 -143.26 51.16
N VAL A 347 -1.70 -142.91 50.04
CA VAL A 347 -2.70 -143.76 49.37
C VAL A 347 -2.07 -145.04 48.82
N ARG A 348 -0.86 -144.97 48.26
CA ARG A 348 -0.14 -146.16 47.77
C ARG A 348 0.24 -147.11 48.91
N GLN A 349 0.74 -146.58 50.03
CA GLN A 349 1.01 -147.40 51.23
C GLN A 349 -0.28 -148.02 51.79
N LYS A 350 -1.42 -147.30 51.76
CA LYS A 350 -2.71 -147.82 52.22
C LYS A 350 -3.30 -148.89 51.28
N ASN A 351 -3.02 -148.81 49.99
CA ASN A 351 -3.46 -149.80 48.99
C ASN A 351 -2.57 -151.06 48.94
N LEU A 352 -1.32 -150.99 49.43
CA LEU A 352 -0.41 -152.16 49.48
C LEU A 352 -0.71 -153.12 50.64
N ALA A 353 -1.47 -152.69 51.66
CA ALA A 353 -1.78 -153.48 52.85
C ALA A 353 -3.04 -154.38 52.73
N ARG A 354 -3.73 -154.42 51.58
CA ARG A 354 -5.07 -155.04 51.51
C ARG A 354 -5.39 -155.77 50.20
N ARG A 355 -4.57 -156.74 49.77
CA ARG A 355 -5.05 -157.84 48.92
C ARG A 355 -4.12 -159.06 48.84
N GLY A 356 -4.52 -160.15 49.50
CA GLY A 356 -4.16 -161.54 49.19
C GLY A 356 -5.17 -162.19 48.21
N PRO A 357 -4.98 -163.46 47.81
CA PRO A 357 -5.08 -163.91 46.42
C PRO A 357 -6.44 -164.50 46.01
N GLN A 358 -6.85 -164.33 44.75
CA GLN A 358 -7.58 -165.38 44.02
C GLN A 358 -7.62 -165.16 42.50
N ALA A 359 -7.71 -166.28 41.80
CA ALA A 359 -7.50 -166.50 40.38
C ALA A 359 -8.80 -166.56 39.55
N GLN A 360 -8.60 -166.35 38.24
CA GLN A 360 -9.33 -166.85 37.05
C GLN A 360 -10.82 -166.48 36.86
N ILE A 361 -11.11 -165.79 35.76
CA ILE A 361 -11.71 -166.37 34.52
C ILE A 361 -11.79 -165.28 33.43
N ALA A 362 -11.44 -165.66 32.20
CA ALA A 362 -11.38 -164.82 31.00
C ALA A 362 -12.67 -164.86 30.17
N LYS A 363 -13.02 -163.74 29.50
CA LYS A 363 -13.60 -163.58 28.14
C LYS A 363 -13.94 -162.08 27.84
N PRO A 364 -14.20 -161.64 26.58
CA PRO A 364 -13.37 -160.62 25.89
C PRO A 364 -14.07 -159.31 25.39
N ILE A 365 -13.23 -158.27 25.19
CA ILE A 365 -13.10 -157.26 24.10
C ILE A 365 -14.36 -156.64 23.43
N ARG A 366 -14.55 -155.30 23.54
CA ARG A 366 -14.38 -154.25 22.48
C ARG A 366 -15.30 -153.02 22.66
N ALA A 367 -14.73 -151.82 22.73
CA ALA A 367 -15.23 -150.57 22.11
C ALA A 367 -14.16 -149.46 22.20
N GLY A 368 -13.87 -148.79 21.09
CA GLY A 368 -12.97 -147.64 21.02
C GLY A 368 -13.69 -146.39 20.51
N GLN A 369 -13.35 -145.24 21.10
CA GLN A 369 -13.65 -143.85 20.71
C GLN A 369 -12.83 -142.97 21.68
N GLY A 370 -12.21 -141.83 21.33
CA GLY A 370 -12.17 -141.04 20.12
C GLY A 370 -10.96 -140.08 20.14
N ILE A 371 -10.73 -139.40 19.02
CA ILE A 371 -9.54 -138.59 18.72
C ILE A 371 -9.94 -137.11 18.52
N GLN A 372 -9.12 -136.21 19.08
CA GLN A 372 -8.60 -134.88 18.64
C GLN A 372 -9.28 -134.17 17.45
N SER A 373 -9.20 -132.86 17.22
CA SER A 373 -8.64 -131.66 17.87
C SER A 373 -9.03 -130.50 16.95
N GLY A 374 -9.52 -129.37 17.49
CA GLY A 374 -9.88 -128.19 16.69
C GLY A 374 -8.89 -127.04 16.91
N ILE A 375 -8.13 -126.70 15.87
CA ILE A 375 -7.33 -125.47 15.74
C ILE A 375 -8.15 -124.48 14.92
N ARG A 376 -8.34 -123.25 15.41
CA ARG A 376 -8.93 -122.12 14.67
C ARG A 376 -7.87 -121.08 14.37
N GLN A 377 -7.82 -120.67 13.11
CA GLN A 377 -7.00 -119.59 12.59
C GLN A 377 -7.89 -118.76 11.63
N VAL A 378 -7.43 -117.52 11.37
CA VAL A 378 -7.75 -116.62 10.23
C VAL A 378 -8.92 -115.64 10.38
N THR A 379 -8.58 -114.33 10.27
CA THR A 379 -9.11 -113.26 9.36
C THR A 379 -8.37 -111.94 9.72
N PHE A 380 -7.56 -111.29 8.86
CA PHE A 380 -7.92 -110.30 7.81
C PHE A 380 -9.10 -109.39 8.21
N SER A 381 -9.18 -108.08 8.01
CA SER A 381 -8.34 -107.03 7.42
C SER A 381 -9.13 -105.72 7.54
N ALA A 382 -8.44 -104.60 7.31
CA ALA A 382 -8.93 -103.39 6.63
C ALA A 382 -9.54 -102.23 7.43
N THR A 383 -9.17 -101.05 6.89
CA THR A 383 -9.93 -99.80 6.75
C THR A 383 -9.69 -98.68 7.78
N THR A 384 -8.84 -97.73 7.37
CA THR A 384 -9.05 -96.25 7.23
C THR A 384 -10.44 -95.67 7.58
N PRO A 385 -10.67 -94.33 7.66
CA PRO A 385 -9.80 -93.12 7.79
C PRO A 385 -10.47 -92.09 8.79
N PRO A 386 -10.63 -90.74 8.58
CA PRO A 386 -9.79 -89.66 8.02
C PRO A 386 -9.71 -88.37 8.91
N HIS A 387 -8.91 -87.39 8.42
CA HIS A 387 -9.17 -85.94 8.32
C HIS A 387 -9.14 -84.94 9.52
N ALA A 388 -8.22 -83.96 9.35
CA ALA A 388 -8.40 -82.48 9.42
C ALA A 388 -8.59 -81.76 10.78
N PRO A 389 -8.43 -80.42 10.86
CA PRO A 389 -7.50 -79.52 10.14
C PRO A 389 -6.79 -78.48 11.03
N ASN A 390 -5.86 -77.78 10.40
CA ASN A 390 -5.27 -76.49 10.78
C ASN A 390 -6.26 -75.31 10.67
N SER A 391 -5.85 -74.22 11.33
CA SER A 391 -5.96 -72.81 10.92
C SER A 391 -7.16 -71.96 11.35
N THR A 392 -6.86 -71.06 12.30
CA THR A 392 -7.05 -69.60 12.25
C THR A 392 -8.34 -69.03 11.67
N ALA A 393 -9.13 -68.43 12.56
CA ALA A 393 -9.30 -66.98 12.63
C ALA A 393 -9.22 -66.56 14.10
#